data_AF-A0A397CVE9-F1
#
_entry.id   AF-A0A397CVE9-F1
#
_cell.length_a   1.000
_cell.length_b   1.000
_cell.length_c   1.000
_cell.angle_alpha   90.00
_cell.angle_beta   90.00
_cell.angle_gamma   90.00
#
_symmetry.space_group_name_H-M   'P 1'
#
loop_
_entity.id
_entity.type
_entity.pdbx_description
1 polymer ?
#
loop_
_entity_poly.entity_id
_entity_poly.type
_entity_poly.pdbx_seq_one_letter_code
_entity_poly.pdbx_strand_id
1 'polypeptide(L)'
;MSCALQVLHQRVWGDQFDDVLSPDGSPISLDAFSSYTSNIFGPLTVAIKFMSDSTAYDKETNLRRMHKDMSVLPLLPTESLEWFQDATKSLVLQGDSLASYPYAIVMPYASMTLADVLSSESMQRKCDVLKELSIALSAFHQEQHVHGDVTPLDVVFVHGKLYVIDGDASARIADRQLPVKFSTSILPPGSTLFILIIRCIL
;
A
#
# COMPACT_ATOMS: atom_id res chain seq x y z
N MET A 1 -14.81 -38.52 2.82
CA MET A 1 -14.41 -37.31 3.56
C MET A 1 -13.89 -36.31 2.54
N SER A 2 -14.69 -35.30 2.20
CA SER A 2 -14.25 -34.17 1.39
C SER A 2 -14.75 -32.91 2.10
N CYS A 3 -13.83 -32.17 2.70
CA CYS A 3 -14.10 -30.90 3.35
C CYS A 3 -13.92 -29.82 2.30
N ALA A 4 -15.03 -29.31 1.77
CA ALA A 4 -15.01 -28.12 0.94
C ALA A 4 -14.72 -26.92 1.83
N LEU A 5 -13.54 -26.31 1.66
CA LEU A 5 -13.24 -24.96 2.12
C LEU A 5 -14.19 -24.01 1.39
N GLN A 6 -15.32 -23.72 2.04
CA GLN A 6 -16.25 -22.71 1.58
C GLN A 6 -15.57 -21.35 1.78
N VAL A 7 -15.15 -20.75 0.67
CA VAL A 7 -14.66 -19.37 0.62
C VAL A 7 -15.76 -18.50 1.21
N LEU A 8 -15.56 -18.02 2.44
CA LEU A 8 -16.41 -17.01 3.04
C LEU A 8 -16.31 -15.78 2.14
N HIS A 9 -17.34 -15.57 1.32
CA HIS A 9 -17.58 -14.31 0.63
C HIS A 9 -17.58 -13.23 1.72
N GLN A 10 -16.50 -12.46 1.82
CA GLN A 10 -16.50 -11.23 2.59
C GLN A 10 -17.59 -10.37 1.95
N ARG A 11 -18.73 -10.20 2.65
CA ARG A 11 -19.78 -9.28 2.20
C ARG A 11 -19.13 -7.91 1.99
N VAL A 12 -19.45 -7.26 0.89
CA VAL A 12 -18.99 -5.90 0.62
C VAL A 12 -19.56 -5.03 1.75
N TRP A 13 -18.78 -4.07 2.26
CA TRP A 13 -19.21 -3.24 3.39
C TRP A 13 -20.58 -2.56 3.16
N GLY A 14 -20.93 -2.27 1.91
CA GLY A 14 -22.24 -1.74 1.51
C GLY A 14 -23.41 -2.69 1.83
N ASP A 15 -23.27 -3.99 1.56
CA ASP A 15 -24.34 -4.98 1.76
C ASP A 15 -24.76 -5.11 3.24
N GLN A 16 -23.84 -4.84 4.17
CA GLN A 16 -24.13 -4.87 5.61
C GLN A 16 -24.86 -3.62 6.08
N PHE A 17 -24.81 -2.54 5.31
CA PHE A 17 -25.43 -1.26 5.63
C PHE A 17 -26.83 -1.11 5.00
N ASP A 18 -27.09 -1.76 3.87
CA ASP A 18 -28.43 -1.82 3.27
C ASP A 18 -29.46 -2.51 4.19
N ASP A 19 -28.97 -3.40 5.07
CA ASP A 19 -29.76 -4.05 6.13
C ASP A 19 -30.01 -3.13 7.35
N VAL A 20 -29.34 -1.98 7.44
CA VAL A 20 -29.50 -1.02 8.54
C VAL A 20 -30.65 -0.07 8.20
N LEU A 21 -31.78 -0.30 8.87
CA LEU A 21 -32.96 0.54 8.73
C LEU A 21 -32.91 1.73 9.70
N SER A 22 -33.43 2.88 9.27
CA SER A 22 -33.77 3.97 10.17
C SER A 22 -34.87 3.55 11.17
N PRO A 23 -35.11 4.33 12.24
CA PRO A 23 -36.11 3.96 13.26
C PRO A 23 -37.54 3.74 12.74
N ASP A 24 -37.86 4.27 11.56
CA ASP A 24 -39.14 4.09 10.87
C ASP A 24 -39.16 2.90 9.90
N GLY A 25 -38.08 2.12 9.82
CA GLY A 25 -37.97 0.94 8.97
C GLY A 25 -37.60 1.22 7.51
N SER A 26 -37.22 2.46 7.16
CA SER A 26 -36.77 2.80 5.80
C SER A 26 -35.24 2.61 5.61
N PRO A 27 -34.76 2.39 4.38
CA PRO A 27 -33.31 2.33 4.10
C PRO A 27 -32.64 3.67 4.42
N ILE A 28 -31.45 3.63 5.01
CA ILE A 28 -30.65 4.83 5.26
C ILE A 28 -30.28 5.49 3.92
N SER A 29 -30.49 6.80 3.79
CA SER A 29 -30.08 7.53 2.59
C SER A 29 -28.56 7.65 2.48
N LEU A 30 -28.05 7.79 1.24
CA LEU A 30 -26.61 8.01 1.00
C LEU A 30 -26.06 9.20 1.81
N ASP A 31 -26.82 10.30 1.89
CA ASP A 31 -26.43 11.48 2.68
C ASP A 31 -26.33 11.19 4.18
N ALA A 32 -27.25 10.39 4.72
CA ALA A 32 -27.23 9.98 6.12
C ALA A 32 -26.04 9.04 6.41
N PHE A 33 -25.72 8.13 5.48
CA PHE A 33 -24.53 7.29 5.55
C PHE A 33 -23.24 8.12 5.48
N SER A 34 -23.14 9.06 4.54
CA SER A 34 -21.99 9.97 4.41
C SER A 34 -21.83 10.85 5.65
N SER A 35 -22.93 11.31 6.24
CA SER A 35 -22.91 12.08 7.49
C SER A 35 -22.48 11.23 8.68
N TYR A 36 -22.98 9.99 8.78
CA TYR A 36 -22.58 9.04 9.82
C TYR A 36 -21.10 8.71 9.73
N THR A 37 -20.61 8.34 8.54
CA THR A 37 -19.19 8.03 8.32
C THR A 37 -18.30 9.23 8.59
N SER A 38 -18.68 10.43 8.14
CA SER A 38 -17.96 11.67 8.44
C SER A 38 -17.95 12.00 9.94
N ASN A 39 -19.04 11.74 10.67
CA ASN A 39 -19.11 11.97 12.12
C ASN A 39 -18.29 10.96 12.92
N ILE A 40 -18.23 9.70 12.47
CA ILE A 40 -17.54 8.63 13.18
C ILE A 40 -16.04 8.61 12.86
N PHE A 41 -15.68 8.75 11.58
CA PHE A 41 -14.30 8.61 11.09
C PHE A 41 -13.62 9.96 10.81
N GLY A 42 -14.37 11.06 10.78
CA GLY A 42 -13.88 12.33 10.26
C GLY A 42 -13.71 12.31 8.73
N PRO A 43 -13.17 13.38 8.12
CA PRO A 43 -12.80 13.37 6.72
C PRO A 43 -11.66 12.37 6.48
N LEU A 44 -11.99 11.22 5.89
CA LEU A 44 -11.00 10.23 5.49
C LEU A 44 -10.30 10.70 4.20
N THR A 45 -9.06 11.16 4.35
CA THR A 45 -8.23 11.49 3.18
C THR A 45 -7.50 10.22 2.74
N VAL A 46 -7.66 9.88 1.46
CA VAL A 46 -7.08 8.67 0.87
C VAL A 46 -6.15 9.02 -0.28
N ALA A 47 -5.17 8.15 -0.51
CA ALA A 47 -4.37 8.15 -1.73
C ALA A 47 -4.84 6.99 -2.62
N ILE A 48 -5.07 7.28 -3.90
CA ILE A 48 -5.41 6.26 -4.91
C ILE A 48 -4.25 6.19 -5.90
N LYS A 49 -3.60 5.02 -5.99
CA LYS A 49 -2.51 4.76 -6.96
C LYS A 49 -3.10 3.97 -8.13
N PHE A 50 -3.25 4.63 -9.27
CA PHE A 50 -3.65 4.01 -10.54
C PHE A 50 -2.43 3.42 -11.25
N MET A 51 -2.59 2.25 -11.86
CA MET A 51 -1.52 1.48 -12.49
C MET A 51 -2.01 0.93 -13.83
N SER A 52 -1.13 0.93 -14.83
CA SER A 52 -1.40 0.38 -16.16
C SER A 52 -1.09 -1.11 -16.27
N ASP A 53 -0.27 -1.64 -15.36
CA ASP A 53 0.27 -2.99 -15.41
C ASP A 53 -0.31 -3.86 -14.29
N SER A 54 -0.84 -5.03 -14.66
CA SER A 54 -1.43 -5.97 -13.70
C SER A 54 -0.40 -6.61 -12.78
N THR A 55 0.82 -6.81 -13.27
CA THR A 55 1.90 -7.44 -12.48
C THR A 55 2.33 -6.52 -11.34
N ALA A 56 2.42 -5.21 -11.60
CA ALA A 56 2.67 -4.20 -10.58
C ALA A 56 1.55 -4.18 -9.52
N TYR A 57 0.29 -4.24 -9.95
CA TYR A 57 -0.86 -4.34 -9.06
C TYR A 57 -0.82 -5.61 -8.20
N ASP A 58 -0.55 -6.76 -8.79
CA ASP A 58 -0.48 -8.04 -8.07
C ASP A 58 0.66 -8.05 -7.05
N LYS A 59 1.83 -7.48 -7.40
CA LYS A 59 2.94 -7.34 -6.47
C LYS A 59 2.60 -6.43 -5.30
N GLU A 60 2.04 -5.25 -5.55
CA GLU A 60 1.64 -4.30 -4.51
C GLU A 60 0.60 -4.89 -3.54
N THR A 61 -0.39 -5.61 -4.07
CA THR A 61 -1.44 -6.24 -3.26
C THR A 61 -0.92 -7.45 -2.50
N ASN A 62 -0.07 -8.28 -3.11
CA ASN A 62 0.53 -9.44 -2.46
C ASN A 62 1.51 -9.04 -1.35
N LEU A 63 2.31 -7.98 -1.55
CA LEU A 63 3.21 -7.47 -0.51
C LEU A 63 2.44 -7.17 0.78
N ARG A 64 1.33 -6.44 0.67
CA ARG A 64 0.47 -6.06 1.80
C ARG A 64 -0.30 -7.23 2.42
N ARG A 65 -0.64 -8.25 1.62
CA ARG A 65 -1.25 -9.49 2.14
C ARG A 65 -0.27 -10.31 2.97
N MET A 66 1.01 -10.31 2.61
CA MET A 66 2.05 -11.04 3.32
C MET A 66 2.48 -10.32 4.59
N HIS A 67 2.65 -8.99 4.52
CA HIS A 67 3.20 -8.18 5.63
C HIS A 67 2.08 -7.45 6.37
N LYS A 68 1.08 -8.19 6.86
CA LYS A 68 -0.10 -7.60 7.54
C LYS A 68 0.26 -6.87 8.84
N ASP A 69 1.34 -7.28 9.50
CA ASP A 69 1.65 -6.84 10.86
C ASP A 69 2.80 -5.83 10.95
N MET A 70 3.64 -5.64 9.92
CA MET A 70 4.84 -4.80 10.08
C MET A 70 5.20 -4.02 8.83
N SER A 71 5.13 -2.70 8.99
CA SER A 71 5.81 -1.67 8.20
C SER A 71 5.37 -1.42 6.76
N VAL A 72 4.45 -2.19 6.17
CA VAL A 72 3.85 -1.85 4.86
C VAL A 72 2.55 -1.09 5.06
N LEU A 73 2.33 -0.02 4.30
CA LEU A 73 1.09 0.76 4.41
C LEU A 73 -0.11 -0.11 4.01
N PRO A 74 -1.13 -0.30 4.86
CA PRO A 74 -2.25 -1.18 4.54
C PRO A 74 -3.14 -0.61 3.43
N LEU A 75 -3.86 -1.51 2.76
CA LEU A 75 -4.97 -1.12 1.87
C LEU A 75 -6.20 -0.75 2.69
N LEU A 76 -6.95 0.24 2.23
CA LEU A 76 -8.29 0.50 2.73
C LEU A 76 -9.30 -0.45 2.06
N PRO A 77 -10.47 -0.70 2.69
CA PRO A 77 -11.57 -1.39 2.01
C PRO A 77 -11.98 -0.63 0.73
N THR A 78 -12.17 -1.35 -0.36
CA THR A 78 -12.55 -0.77 -1.66
C THR A 78 -13.52 -1.67 -2.41
N GLU A 79 -14.08 -1.12 -3.49
CA GLU A 79 -14.79 -1.87 -4.51
C GLU A 79 -13.90 -2.91 -5.22
N SER A 80 -14.55 -3.78 -6.00
CA SER A 80 -13.88 -4.84 -6.75
C SER A 80 -12.96 -4.31 -7.86
N LEU A 81 -12.05 -5.15 -8.32
CA LEU A 81 -11.16 -4.79 -9.43
C LEU A 81 -11.97 -4.46 -10.70
N GLU A 82 -13.03 -5.21 -10.99
CA GLU A 82 -13.90 -4.98 -12.14
C GLU A 82 -14.57 -3.60 -12.09
N TRP A 83 -14.94 -3.16 -10.89
CA TRP A 83 -15.48 -1.82 -10.69
C TRP A 83 -14.45 -0.74 -11.08
N PHE A 84 -13.20 -0.86 -10.61
CA PHE A 84 -12.14 0.08 -10.99
C PHE A 84 -11.83 0.05 -12.49
N GLN A 85 -11.80 -1.14 -13.09
CA GLN A 85 -11.58 -1.31 -14.53
C GLN A 85 -12.69 -0.66 -15.35
N ASP A 86 -13.92 -0.64 -14.87
CA ASP A 86 -15.02 0.05 -15.55
C ASP A 86 -14.99 1.56 -15.31
N ALA A 87 -14.83 1.99 -14.05
CA ALA A 87 -14.79 3.39 -13.66
C ALA A 87 -13.68 4.18 -14.40
N THR A 88 -12.50 3.57 -14.53
CA THR A 88 -11.34 4.21 -15.18
C THR A 88 -11.54 4.46 -16.68
N LYS A 89 -12.44 3.76 -17.37
CA LYS A 89 -12.72 3.99 -18.81
C LYS A 89 -13.25 5.39 -19.11
N SER A 90 -13.97 5.98 -18.17
CA SER A 90 -14.60 7.30 -18.33
C SER A 90 -14.01 8.37 -17.42
N LEU A 91 -13.17 7.99 -16.46
CA LEU A 91 -12.56 8.90 -15.50
C LEU A 91 -11.47 9.77 -16.15
N VAL A 92 -11.60 11.08 -15.97
CA VAL A 92 -10.62 12.08 -16.41
C VAL A 92 -10.19 12.90 -15.20
N LEU A 93 -8.89 12.92 -14.90
CA LEU A 93 -8.31 13.70 -13.80
C LEU A 93 -7.38 14.77 -14.38
N GLN A 94 -7.64 16.03 -14.06
CA GLN A 94 -6.82 17.17 -14.52
C GLN A 94 -6.61 17.25 -16.05
N GLY A 95 -7.51 16.66 -16.84
CA GLY A 95 -7.44 16.62 -18.30
C GLY A 95 -6.87 15.32 -18.86
N ASP A 96 -6.30 14.45 -18.02
CA ASP A 96 -5.75 13.16 -18.44
C ASP A 96 -6.77 12.03 -18.23
N SER A 97 -6.99 11.23 -19.28
CA SER A 97 -7.83 10.04 -19.20
C SER A 97 -7.12 8.92 -18.44
N LEU A 98 -7.84 8.30 -17.50
CA LEU A 98 -7.33 7.14 -16.77
C LEU A 98 -7.66 5.79 -17.43
N ALA A 99 -8.18 5.78 -18.66
CA ALA A 99 -8.57 4.54 -19.35
C ALA A 99 -7.42 3.54 -19.54
N SER A 100 -6.17 4.02 -19.57
CA SER A 100 -4.96 3.19 -19.64
C SER A 100 -4.44 2.71 -18.29
N TYR A 101 -5.11 3.05 -17.18
CA TYR A 101 -4.70 2.71 -15.82
C TYR A 101 -5.82 1.96 -15.07
N PRO A 102 -6.18 0.76 -15.53
CA PRO A 102 -7.39 0.08 -15.06
C PRO A 102 -7.23 -0.61 -13.70
N TYR A 103 -6.02 -0.61 -13.14
CA TYR A 103 -5.73 -1.18 -11.83
C TYR A 103 -5.56 -0.05 -10.80
N ALA A 104 -6.16 -0.19 -9.62
CA ALA A 104 -6.04 0.82 -8.57
C ALA A 104 -5.93 0.20 -7.19
N ILE A 105 -5.14 0.83 -6.32
CA ILE A 105 -5.13 0.55 -4.88
C ILE A 105 -5.48 1.82 -4.12
N VAL A 106 -6.21 1.66 -3.02
CA VAL A 106 -6.59 2.77 -2.13
C VAL A 106 -5.89 2.57 -0.79
N MET A 107 -5.26 3.63 -0.32
CA MET A 107 -4.43 3.64 0.88
C MET A 107 -4.74 4.87 1.73
N PRO A 108 -4.43 4.84 3.05
CA PRO A 108 -4.43 6.05 3.85
C PRO A 108 -3.53 7.12 3.21
N TYR A 109 -3.97 8.38 3.22
CA TYR A 109 -3.13 9.47 2.77
C TYR A 109 -1.96 9.69 3.73
N ALA A 110 -0.75 9.77 3.19
CA ALA A 110 0.42 10.19 3.93
C ALA A 110 0.72 11.66 3.68
N SER A 111 0.86 12.42 4.76
CA SER A 111 1.12 13.85 4.69
C SER A 111 2.59 14.17 4.41
N MET A 112 3.50 13.22 4.63
CA MET A 112 4.93 13.38 4.47
C MET A 112 5.60 12.09 3.99
N THR A 113 6.66 12.27 3.22
CA THR A 113 7.62 11.25 2.82
C THR A 113 8.91 11.36 3.64
N LEU A 114 9.80 10.37 3.54
CA LEU A 114 11.15 10.48 4.09
C LEU A 114 11.94 11.60 3.38
N ALA A 115 11.70 11.87 2.10
CA ALA A 115 12.32 13.02 1.42
C ALA A 115 11.95 14.35 2.10
N ASP A 116 10.70 14.50 2.52
CA ASP A 116 10.23 15.70 3.24
C ASP A 116 10.91 15.81 4.61
N VAL A 117 10.97 14.70 5.36
CA VAL A 117 11.70 14.64 6.65
C VAL A 117 13.19 14.99 6.45
N LEU A 118 13.84 14.41 5.45
CA LEU A 118 15.25 14.62 5.19
C LEU A 118 15.57 16.06 4.79
N SER A 119 14.64 16.76 4.16
CA SER A 119 14.82 18.15 3.73
C SER A 119 14.48 19.17 4.82
N SER A 120 13.50 18.90 5.68
CA SER A 120 12.91 19.90 6.58
C SER A 120 13.19 19.70 8.08
N GLU A 121 13.50 18.47 8.52
CA GLU A 121 13.56 18.15 9.95
C GLU A 121 14.95 18.31 10.59
N SER A 122 15.00 18.25 11.93
CA SER A 122 16.25 18.29 12.71
C SER A 122 17.14 17.06 12.45
N MET A 123 18.44 17.19 12.72
CA MET A 123 19.36 16.05 12.57
C MET A 123 19.02 14.87 13.46
N GLN A 124 18.57 15.14 14.70
CA GLN A 124 18.11 14.12 15.61
C GLN A 124 16.91 13.34 15.03
N ARG A 125 15.89 14.05 14.52
CA ARG A 125 14.71 13.40 13.93
C ARG A 125 15.07 12.56 12.71
N LYS A 126 15.96 13.03 11.84
CA LYS A 126 16.45 12.24 10.69
C LYS A 126 17.12 10.94 11.14
N CYS A 127 17.98 11.00 12.16
CA CYS A 127 18.61 9.80 12.73
C CYS A 127 17.59 8.83 13.30
N ASP A 128 16.57 9.32 14.00
CA ASP A 128 15.55 8.47 14.61
C ASP A 128 14.66 7.80 13.56
N VAL A 129 14.25 8.54 12.53
CA VAL A 129 13.51 8.00 11.39
C VAL A 129 14.31 6.95 10.62
N LEU A 130 15.62 7.17 10.40
CA LEU A 130 16.46 6.18 9.73
C LEU A 130 16.64 4.90 10.57
N LYS A 131 16.64 5.01 11.91
CA LYS A 131 16.59 3.83 12.80
C LYS A 131 15.25 3.11 12.66
N GLU A 132 14.13 3.82 12.69
CA GLU A 132 12.79 3.25 12.48
C GLU A 132 12.71 2.51 11.13
N LEU A 133 13.22 3.12 10.06
CA LEU A 133 13.31 2.50 8.73
C LEU A 133 14.18 1.23 8.75
N SER A 134 15.33 1.25 9.44
CA SER A 134 16.19 0.07 9.55
C SER A 134 15.49 -1.11 10.23
N ILE A 135 14.65 -0.83 11.23
CA ILE A 135 13.85 -1.85 11.92
C ILE A 135 12.76 -2.39 10.98
N ALA A 136 12.09 -1.49 10.25
CA ALA A 136 11.09 -1.86 9.25
C ALA A 136 11.66 -2.79 8.17
N LEU A 137 12.81 -2.44 7.60
CA LEU A 137 13.48 -3.27 6.58
C LEU A 137 14.04 -4.57 7.17
N SER A 138 14.46 -4.58 8.44
CA SER A 138 14.86 -5.81 9.12
C SER A 138 13.71 -6.82 9.22
N ALA A 139 12.48 -6.35 9.47
CA ALA A 139 11.29 -7.21 9.50
C ALA A 139 11.04 -7.87 8.13
N PHE A 140 11.15 -7.13 7.02
CA PHE A 140 11.07 -7.69 5.67
C PHE A 140 12.09 -8.84 5.46
N HIS A 141 13.34 -8.61 5.88
CA HIS A 141 14.39 -9.61 5.72
C HIS A 141 14.15 -10.87 6.56
N GLN A 142 13.59 -10.73 7.77
CA GLN A 142 13.21 -11.87 8.61
C GLN A 142 12.15 -12.75 7.93
N GLU A 143 11.24 -12.13 7.19
CA GLU A 143 10.23 -12.81 6.36
C GLU A 143 10.77 -13.31 5.00
N GLN A 144 12.09 -13.32 4.82
CA GLN A 144 12.76 -13.75 3.58
C GLN A 144 12.41 -12.89 2.36
N HIS A 145 12.08 -11.61 2.56
CA HIS A 145 11.80 -10.66 1.48
C HIS A 145 12.79 -9.50 1.48
N VAL A 146 13.07 -8.97 0.29
CA VAL A 146 13.79 -7.72 0.08
C VAL A 146 12.88 -6.76 -0.67
N HIS A 147 12.93 -5.47 -0.33
CA HIS A 147 12.15 -4.44 -1.04
C HIS A 147 12.66 -4.18 -2.47
N GLY A 148 13.97 -4.31 -2.70
CA GLY A 148 14.58 -4.21 -4.03
C GLY A 148 14.91 -2.79 -4.48
N ASP A 149 14.10 -1.79 -4.13
CA ASP A 149 14.30 -0.39 -4.54
C ASP A 149 13.72 0.57 -3.48
N VAL A 150 14.41 0.79 -2.36
CA VAL A 150 13.93 1.73 -1.32
C VAL A 150 14.51 3.11 -1.58
N THR A 151 13.63 4.07 -1.89
CA THR A 151 13.99 5.49 -2.00
C THR A 151 13.36 6.32 -0.88
N PRO A 152 13.80 7.59 -0.68
CA PRO A 152 13.13 8.49 0.25
C PRO A 152 11.66 8.80 -0.06
N LEU A 153 11.17 8.47 -1.27
CA LEU A 153 9.75 8.62 -1.63
C LEU A 153 8.92 7.39 -1.27
N ASP A 154 9.57 6.24 -1.11
CA ASP A 154 8.94 4.95 -0.80
C ASP A 154 8.73 4.75 0.71
N VAL A 155 9.06 5.77 1.50
CA VAL A 155 8.89 5.77 2.95
C VAL A 155 8.00 6.94 3.30
N VAL A 156 6.85 6.63 3.90
CA VAL A 156 5.77 7.59 4.15
C VAL A 156 5.32 7.57 5.61
N PHE A 157 4.78 8.70 6.07
CA PHE A 157 4.30 8.85 7.44
C PHE A 157 2.80 9.04 7.45
N VAL A 158 2.10 8.13 8.14
CA VAL A 158 0.65 8.22 8.37
C VAL A 158 0.42 8.27 9.88
N HIS A 159 -0.19 9.36 10.35
CA HIS A 159 -0.43 9.62 11.77
C HIS A 159 0.82 9.45 12.66
N GLY A 160 1.99 9.89 12.16
CA GLY A 160 3.26 9.82 12.88
C GLY A 160 3.95 8.46 12.87
N LYS A 161 3.34 7.44 12.25
CA LYS A 161 3.94 6.11 12.06
C LYS A 161 4.56 5.99 10.67
N LEU A 162 5.76 5.42 10.62
CA LEU A 162 6.49 5.12 9.39
C LEU A 162 5.91 3.89 8.69
N TYR A 163 5.76 3.99 7.38
CA TYR A 163 5.42 2.89 6.48
C TYR A 163 6.32 2.91 5.25
N VAL A 164 6.61 1.72 4.73
CA VAL A 164 7.26 1.48 3.45
C VAL A 164 6.18 1.15 2.43
N ILE A 165 6.29 1.72 1.23
CA ILE A 165 5.38 1.52 0.09
C ILE A 165 6.20 1.15 -1.15
N ASP A 166 5.51 0.78 -2.23
CA ASP A 166 6.09 0.51 -3.54
C ASP A 166 7.00 -0.74 -3.63
N GLY A 167 6.40 -1.90 -3.41
CA GLY A 167 7.04 -3.21 -3.50
C GLY A 167 7.15 -3.79 -4.91
N ASP A 168 7.07 -3.00 -5.98
CA ASP A 168 7.08 -3.54 -7.34
C ASP A 168 8.44 -4.19 -7.73
N ALA A 169 9.51 -3.74 -7.06
CA ALA A 169 10.85 -4.32 -7.09
C ALA A 169 11.08 -5.39 -6.00
N SER A 170 10.09 -5.68 -5.15
CA SER A 170 10.26 -6.63 -4.05
C SER A 170 10.41 -8.07 -4.53
N ALA A 171 11.17 -8.86 -3.78
CA ALA A 171 11.44 -10.26 -4.08
C ALA A 171 11.69 -11.09 -2.83
N ARG A 172 11.55 -12.41 -2.98
CA ARG A 172 12.00 -13.36 -1.97
C ARG A 172 13.49 -13.58 -2.11
N ILE A 173 14.20 -13.62 -0.98
CA ILE A 173 15.65 -13.86 -0.91
C ILE A 173 16.03 -15.22 -1.52
N ALA A 174 15.14 -16.21 -1.42
CA ALA A 174 15.35 -17.55 -1.96
C ALA A 174 15.22 -17.63 -3.49
N ASP A 175 14.61 -16.63 -4.14
CA ASP A 175 14.42 -16.64 -5.58
C ASP A 175 15.76 -16.33 -6.27
N ARG A 176 16.25 -17.25 -7.11
CA ARG A 176 17.55 -17.14 -7.80
C ARG A 176 17.63 -15.97 -8.82
N GLN A 177 16.50 -15.31 -9.09
CA GLN A 177 16.41 -14.14 -9.94
C GLN A 177 15.95 -12.96 -9.08
N LEU A 178 16.87 -12.05 -8.77
CA LEU A 178 16.51 -10.77 -8.15
C LEU A 178 15.76 -9.92 -9.20
N PRO A 179 14.65 -9.26 -8.85
CA PRO A 179 13.95 -8.34 -9.73
C PRO A 179 14.92 -7.23 -10.15
N VAL A 180 15.11 -7.08 -11.46
CA VAL A 180 15.94 -6.03 -12.05
C VAL A 180 15.04 -4.82 -12.33
N LYS A 181 14.57 -4.18 -11.26
CA LYS A 181 13.99 -2.84 -11.31
C LYS A 181 14.71 -2.02 -10.25
N PHE A 182 15.59 -1.14 -10.70
CA PHE A 182 16.33 -0.22 -9.86
C PHE A 182 16.05 1.19 -10.35
N SER A 183 15.68 2.08 -9.44
CA SER A 183 15.72 3.51 -9.70
C SER A 183 17.17 3.97 -9.90
N THR A 184 17.40 4.87 -10.84
CA THR A 184 18.74 5.29 -11.30
C THR A 184 19.57 6.04 -10.25
N SER A 185 18.98 6.35 -9.09
CA SER A 185 19.55 7.25 -8.08
C SER A 185 20.16 6.53 -6.86
N ILE A 186 19.85 5.24 -6.64
CA ILE A 186 20.33 4.46 -5.49
C ILE A 186 20.78 3.07 -5.97
N LEU A 187 21.76 3.07 -6.87
CA LEU A 187 22.49 1.84 -7.20
C LEU A 187 23.66 1.71 -6.23
N PRO A 188 23.72 0.67 -5.37
CA PRO A 188 24.94 0.45 -4.62
C PRO A 188 26.08 0.10 -5.59
N PRO A 189 27.32 0.49 -5.27
CA PRO A 189 28.45 0.52 -6.20
C PRO A 189 28.89 -0.85 -6.73
N GLY A 190 28.22 -1.94 -6.37
CA GLY A 190 28.41 -3.26 -6.95
C GLY A 190 27.09 -3.97 -7.16
N SER A 191 26.53 -3.90 -8.37
CA SER A 191 25.50 -4.85 -8.82
C SER A 191 26.03 -6.30 -8.80
N THR A 192 27.34 -6.50 -8.64
CA THR A 192 28.02 -7.78 -8.40
C THR A 192 28.30 -8.07 -6.91
N LEU A 193 28.05 -7.11 -6.01
CA LEU A 193 28.43 -7.15 -4.57
C LEU A 193 27.21 -7.14 -3.63
N PHE A 194 25.99 -7.40 -4.11
CA PHE A 194 24.80 -7.49 -3.25
C PHE A 194 24.75 -8.76 -2.38
N ILE A 195 25.56 -9.77 -2.71
CA ILE A 195 25.69 -10.99 -1.90
C ILE A 195 26.38 -10.70 -0.55
N LEU A 196 27.11 -9.58 -0.40
CA LEU A 196 27.87 -9.31 0.82
C LEU A 196 27.05 -8.66 1.96
N ILE A 197 26.04 -7.83 1.67
CA ILE A 197 25.28 -7.14 2.74
C ILE A 197 24.30 -8.09 3.43
N ILE A 198 23.73 -9.08 2.70
CA ILE A 198 22.92 -10.15 3.30
C ILE A 198 23.76 -11.03 4.25
N ARG A 199 25.09 -11.04 4.10
CA ARG A 199 25.99 -11.86 4.93
C ARG A 199 26.63 -11.15 6.12
N CYS A 200 26.44 -9.84 6.29
CA CYS A 200 27.01 -9.10 7.42
C CYS A 200 26.02 -8.77 8.53
N ILE A 201 24.73 -9.11 8.36
CA ILE A 201 23.67 -8.88 9.38
C ILE A 201 23.06 -10.22 9.88
N LEU A 202 23.52 -11.36 9.36
CA LEU A 202 23.26 -12.69 9.93
C LEU A 202 24.48 -13.20 10.71
#